data_AF-A0A6B2DLX5-F1
#
_entry.id   AF-A0A6B2DLX5-F1
#
_cell.length_a   1.000
_cell.length_b   1.000
_cell.length_c   1.000
_cell.angle_alpha   90.00
_cell.angle_beta   90.00
_cell.angle_gamma   90.00
#
_symmetry.space_group_name_H-M   'P 1'
#
loop_
_entity.id
_entity.type
_entity.pdbx_description
1 polymer ?
#
loop_
_entity_poly.entity_id
_entity_poly.type
_entity_poly.pdbx_seq_one_letter_code
_entity_poly.pdbx_strand_id
1 'polypeptide(L)' 'MKGLLLRLSGLDADAENAVRVIGFFDRLITARADLDTLVRSTADLAGCPVGVHAPGHGLSQRAAPGAGVSAPGTAP' A
#
# COMPACT_ATOMS: atom_id res chain seq x y z
N MET A 1 11.30 13.61 -5.04
CA MET A 1 10.06 13.29 -5.80
C MET A 1 9.10 14.45 -6.02
N LYS A 2 8.87 15.37 -5.05
CA LYS A 2 7.88 16.47 -5.20
C LYS A 2 8.01 17.32 -6.48
N GLY A 3 9.23 17.69 -6.89
CA GLY A 3 9.43 18.51 -8.10
C GLY A 3 9.15 17.80 -9.42
N LEU A 4 9.14 16.46 -9.45
CA LEU A 4 8.81 15.68 -10.65
C LEU A 4 7.29 15.51 -10.79
N LEU A 5 6.59 15.27 -9.68
CA LEU A 5 5.14 15.11 -9.65
C LEU A 5 4.42 16.36 -10.18
N LEU A 6 4.87 17.56 -9.80
CA LEU A 6 4.30 18.82 -10.29
C LEU A 6 4.51 19.06 -11.80
N ARG A 7 5.56 18.47 -12.38
CA ARG A 7 5.82 18.58 -13.83
C ARG A 7 4.97 17.57 -14.60
N LEU A 8 4.80 16.37 -14.05
CA LEU A 8 3.90 15.36 -14.61
C LEU A 8 2.45 15.77 -14.52
N SER A 9 1.98 16.36 -13.41
CA SER A 9 0.60 16.84 -13.27
C SER A 9 0.21 17.86 -14.35
N GLY A 10 1.17 18.64 -14.85
CA GLY A 10 0.97 19.60 -15.94
C GLY A 10 1.06 19.01 -17.34
N LEU A 11 1.50 17.75 -17.49
CA LEU A 11 1.72 17.07 -18.76
C LEU A 11 0.74 15.89 -18.96
N ASP A 12 0.59 15.04 -17.94
CA ASP A 12 -0.26 13.85 -17.92
C ASP A 12 -0.55 13.40 -16.47
N ALA A 13 -1.83 13.43 -16.09
CA ALA A 13 -2.27 13.07 -14.74
C ALA A 13 -2.10 11.57 -14.44
N ASP A 14 -2.19 10.71 -15.46
CA ASP A 14 -2.02 9.27 -15.30
C ASP A 14 -0.58 8.91 -14.98
N ALA A 15 0.38 9.55 -15.62
CA ALA A 15 1.80 9.39 -15.35
C ALA A 15 2.18 9.94 -13.97
N GLU A 16 1.58 11.04 -13.53
CA GLU A 16 1.71 11.50 -12.14
C GLU A 16 1.23 10.43 -11.15
N ASN A 17 0.05 9.86 -11.39
CA ASN A 17 -0.53 8.82 -10.55
C ASN A 17 0.36 7.57 -10.51
N ALA A 18 0.90 7.14 -11.64
CA ALA A 18 1.85 6.02 -11.72
C ALA A 18 3.08 6.26 -10.82
N VAL A 19 3.66 7.46 -10.85
CA VAL A 19 4.81 7.81 -9.99
C VAL A 19 4.43 7.83 -8.51
N ARG A 20 3.20 8.24 -8.16
CA ARG A 20 2.71 8.17 -6.77
C ARG A 20 2.61 6.73 -6.28
N VAL A 21 2.13 5.80 -7.10
CA VAL A 21 2.07 4.37 -6.78
C VAL A 21 3.47 3.80 -6.60
N ILE A 22 4.41 4.12 -7.48
CA ILE A 22 5.82 3.69 -7.35
C ILE A 22 6.42 4.22 -6.04
N GLY A 23 6.25 5.51 -5.75
CA GLY A 23 6.74 6.13 -4.52
C GLY A 23 6.05 5.65 -3.25
N PHE A 24 4.87 5.04 -3.35
CA PHE A 24 4.23 4.35 -2.24
C PHE A 24 4.97 3.05 -1.91
N PHE A 25 5.21 2.18 -2.90
CA PHE A 25 5.92 0.92 -2.68
C PHE A 25 7.40 1.12 -2.34
N ASP A 26 8.05 2.13 -2.92
CA ASP A 26 9.44 2.48 -2.58
C ASP A 26 9.60 2.80 -1.08
N ARG A 27 8.61 3.48 -0.48
CA ARG A 27 8.60 3.74 0.97
C ARG A 27 8.43 2.47 1.79
N LEU A 28 7.59 1.53 1.37
CA LEU A 28 7.43 0.24 2.05
C LEU A 28 8.70 -0.59 2.00
N ILE A 29 9.37 -0.62 0.84
CA ILE A 29 10.65 -1.31 0.65
C ILE A 29 11.74 -0.67 1.53
N THR A 30 11.84 0.66 1.49
CA THR A 30 12.82 1.42 2.30
C THR A 30 12.61 1.21 3.79
N ALA A 31 11.34 1.15 4.24
CA ALA A 31 10.98 0.87 5.63
C ALA A 31 11.13 -0.61 6.01
N ARG A 32 11.43 -1.50 5.04
CA ARG A 32 11.43 -2.96 5.21
C ARG A 32 10.13 -3.46 5.86
N ALA A 33 8.99 -2.97 5.35
CA ALA A 33 7.69 -3.37 5.84
C ALA A 33 7.54 -4.90 5.79
N ASP A 34 6.97 -5.47 6.86
CA ASP A 34 6.59 -6.87 6.91
C ASP A 34 5.43 -7.15 5.93
N LEU A 35 5.17 -8.44 5.68
CA LEU A 35 4.16 -8.84 4.72
C LEU A 35 2.74 -8.40 5.12
N ASP A 36 2.41 -8.36 6.42
CA ASP A 36 1.10 -7.88 6.90
C ASP A 36 0.89 -6.42 6.53
N THR A 37 1.86 -5.59 6.90
CA THR A 37 1.86 -4.16 6.59
C THR A 37 1.79 -3.92 5.08
N LEU A 38 2.55 -4.68 4.27
CA LEU A 38 2.53 -4.56 2.81
C LEU A 38 1.14 -4.87 2.22
N VAL A 39 0.56 -6.02 2.54
CA VAL A 39 -0.73 -6.45 1.95
C VAL A 39 -1.88 -5.56 2.42
N ARG A 40 -1.87 -5.12 3.68
CA ARG A 40 -2.87 -4.19 4.21
C ARG A 40 -2.80 -2.82 3.54
N SER A 41 -1.60 -2.23 3.49
CA SER A 41 -1.40 -0.93 2.86
C SER A 41 -1.74 -0.99 1.36
N THR A 42 -1.47 -2.13 0.70
CA THR A 42 -1.83 -2.35 -0.70
C THR A 42 -3.34 -2.46 -0.88
N ALA A 43 -4.06 -3.14 0.02
CA ALA A 43 -5.52 -3.20 0.00
C ALA A 43 -6.14 -1.80 0.15
N ASP A 44 -5.60 -0.98 1.06
CA ASP A 44 -6.04 0.41 1.24
C ASP A 44 -5.75 1.27 0.00
N LEU A 45 -4.58 1.13 -0.63
CA LEU A 45 -4.24 1.83 -1.87
C LEU A 45 -5.15 1.42 -3.04
N ALA A 46 -5.45 0.12 -3.16
CA ALA A 46 -6.27 -0.43 -4.24
C ALA A 46 -7.78 -0.24 -4.02
N GLY A 47 -8.21 0.06 -2.79
CA GLY A 47 -9.62 0.16 -2.42
C GLY A 47 -10.37 -1.17 -2.53
N CYS A 48 -9.67 -2.30 -2.58
CA CYS A 48 -10.27 -3.62 -2.73
C CYS A 48 -9.45 -4.69 -1.97
N PRO A 49 -10.02 -5.88 -1.71
CA PRO A 49 -9.29 -6.95 -1.04
C PRO A 49 -8.09 -7.41 -1.86
N VAL A 50 -6.93 -7.52 -1.21
CA VAL A 50 -5.66 -7.94 -1.82
C VAL A 50 -5.07 -9.11 -1.04
N GLY A 51 -4.39 -10.02 -1.72
CA GLY A 51 -3.69 -11.12 -1.07
C GLY A 51 -2.47 -11.62 -1.83
N VAL A 52 -1.57 -12.26 -1.08
CA VAL A 52 -0.37 -12.93 -1.59
C VAL A 52 -0.51 -14.42 -1.29
N HIS A 53 -0.33 -15.25 -2.32
CA HIS A 53 -0.35 -16.70 -2.19
C HIS A 53 0.92 -17.27 -2.82
N ALA A 54 1.82 -17.75 -1.96
CA ALA A 54 3.09 -18.37 -2.33
C ALA A 54 3.19 -19.75 -1.65
N PRO A 55 2.57 -20.79 -2.24
CA PRO A 55 2.45 -22.10 -1.61
C PRO A 55 3.81 -22.79 -1.41
N GLY A 56 4.79 -22.54 -2.29
CA GLY A 56 6.16 -23.03 -2.14
C GLY A 56 6.90 -22.46 -0.91
N HIS A 57 6.38 -21.40 -0.30
CA HIS A 57 6.90 -20.79 0.92
C HIS A 57 5.96 -20.96 2.13
N GLY A 58 4.90 -21.78 2.00
CA GLY A 58 3.88 -21.95 3.04
C GLY A 58 3.13 -20.65 3.37
N LEU A 59 3.09 -19.70 2.43
CA LEU A 59 2.70 -18.32 2.70
C LEU A 59 1.40 -17.97 1.99
N SER A 60 0.40 -17.59 2.77
CA SER A 60 -0.90 -17.14 2.26
C SER A 60 -1.43 -16.05 3.17
N GLN A 61 -1.61 -14.85 2.61
CA GLN A 61 -2.09 -13.70 3.35
C GLN A 61 -3.07 -12.90 2.52
N ARG A 62 -4.09 -12.33 3.17
CA ARG A 62 -5.10 -11.49 2.54
C ARG A 62 -5.48 -10.37 3.50
N ALA A 63 -5.69 -9.17 2.97
CA ALA A 63 -6.23 -8.03 3.69
C ALA A 63 -7.41 -7.41 2.91
N ALA A 64 -8.34 -6.84 3.65
CA ALA A 64 -9.41 -6.01 3.10
C ALA A 64 -9.14 -4.53 3.44
N PRO A 65 -9.53 -3.59 2.55
CA PRO A 65 -9.40 -2.17 2.82
C PRO A 65 -10.24 -1.78 4.03
N GLY A 66 -9.76 -0.82 4.80
CA GLY A 66 -10.53 -0.28 5.93
C GLY A 66 -10.65 -1.22 7.13
N ALA A 67 -9.83 -2.28 7.21
CA ALA A 67 -9.55 -2.97 8.47
C ALA A 67 -8.73 -2.03 9.37
N GLY A 68 -9.39 -0.97 9.85
CA GLY A 68 -8.84 0.01 10.75
C GLY A 68 -8.25 -0.70 11.96
N VAL A 69 -7.12 -0.20 12.43
CA VAL A 69 -6.59 -0.52 13.75
C VAL A 69 -7.74 -0.36 14.74
N SER A 70 -8.26 -1.49 15.23
CA SER A 70 -9.01 -1.49 16.47
C SER A 70 -7.97 -1.12 17.53
N ALA A 71 -7.84 0.18 17.81
CA ALA A 71 -7.15 0.62 19.00
C ALA A 71 -7.81 -0.11 20.17
N PRO A 72 -7.07 -0.68 21.13
CA PRO A 72 -7.68 -1.26 22.32
C PRO A 72 -8.42 -0.16 23.07
N GLY A 73 -9.72 -0.03 22.81
CA GLY A 73 -10.63 0.80 23.57
C GLY A 73 -10.73 0.18 24.95
N THR A 74 -10.17 0.86 25.95
CA THR A 74 -10.40 0.57 27.36
C THR A 74 -11.91 0.63 27.63
N ALA A 75 -12.43 -0.45 28.20
CA ALA A 75 -13.82 -0.58 28.62
C ALA A 75 -14.23 0.47 29.67
N PRO A 76 -15.51 0.87 29.74
CA PRO A 76 -16.18 1.13 31.00
C PRO A 76 -16.73 -0.15 31.64
#